data_AF-A0A293N6K1-F1
#
_entry.id   AF-A0A293N6K1-F1
#
_cell.length_a   1.000
_cell.length_b   1.000
_cell.length_c   1.000
_cell.angle_alpha   90.00
_cell.angle_beta   90.00
_cell.angle_gamma   90.00
#
_symmetry.space_group_name_H-M   'P 1'
#
loop_
_entity.id
_entity.type
_entity.pdbx_description
1 polymer ?
#
loop_
_entity_poly.entity_id
_entity_poly.type
_entity_poly.pdbx_seq_one_letter_code
_entity_poly.pdbx_strand_id
1 'polypeptide(L)'
;MFKDPYIHLGMLDIPDGCWSGPRFQPFMQEQGLDDERQVKQYYARRIMDRVKAFGSKSMIWGSIDGVQVDDDTVVVSMGSRPLSVNGKRFQLVDTSCWNLSDIHYEGDWRTYYTCGVLVSSAGQNTEGLLIGGETALW
;
A
#
# COMPACT_ATOMS: atom_id res chain seq x y z
N MET A 1 -10.89 17.87 11.46
CA MET A 1 -9.89 16.79 11.63
C MET A 1 -10.63 15.46 11.63
N PHE A 2 -10.07 14.41 11.02
CA PHE A 2 -10.69 13.09 10.92
C PHE A 2 -10.68 12.37 12.27
N LYS A 3 -11.76 11.68 12.62
CA LYS A 3 -11.91 10.92 13.88
C LYS A 3 -11.61 9.42 13.72
N ASP A 4 -11.43 8.97 12.49
CA ASP A 4 -11.14 7.57 12.20
C ASP A 4 -9.76 7.20 12.76
N PRO A 5 -9.59 5.99 13.34
CA PRO A 5 -8.29 5.58 13.86
C PRO A 5 -7.26 5.31 12.77
N TYR A 6 -7.68 5.14 11.51
CA TYR A 6 -6.80 4.87 10.38
C TYR A 6 -6.57 6.11 9.51
N ILE A 7 -5.35 6.22 8.99
CA ILE A 7 -4.99 7.22 7.98
C ILE A 7 -4.40 6.48 6.79
N HIS A 8 -5.00 6.67 5.62
CA HIS A 8 -4.46 6.16 4.37
C HIS A 8 -3.30 7.03 3.89
N LEU A 9 -2.09 6.49 3.92
CA LEU A 9 -0.86 7.22 3.58
C LEU A 9 -0.55 7.18 2.07
N GLY A 10 -1.29 6.39 1.32
CA GLY A 10 -1.03 6.17 -0.09
C GLY A 10 0.24 5.37 -0.26
N MET A 11 1.36 6.09 -0.43
CA MET A 11 2.70 5.54 -0.62
C MET A 11 2.83 4.67 -1.89
N LEU A 12 2.03 4.96 -2.93
CA LEU A 12 2.14 4.31 -4.24
C LEU A 12 3.26 4.95 -5.09
N ASP A 13 3.98 4.10 -5.83
CA ASP A 13 4.72 4.41 -7.06
C ASP A 13 5.50 5.74 -7.08
N ILE A 14 6.48 5.88 -6.17
CA ILE A 14 7.51 6.92 -6.34
C ILE A 14 8.37 6.50 -7.54
N PRO A 15 8.40 7.28 -8.65
CA PRO A 15 9.18 6.93 -9.83
C PRO A 15 10.66 6.75 -9.50
N ASP A 16 11.29 5.73 -10.06
CA ASP A 16 12.73 5.56 -9.97
C ASP A 16 13.46 6.70 -10.69
N GLY A 17 14.64 7.06 -10.20
CA GLY A 17 15.48 8.12 -10.72
C GLY A 17 15.15 9.51 -10.18
N CYS A 18 14.02 9.69 -9.49
CA CYS A 18 13.63 11.00 -8.99
C CYS A 18 14.53 11.45 -7.81
N TRP A 19 14.91 10.50 -6.95
CA TRP A 19 15.65 10.76 -5.71
C TRP A 19 17.11 10.32 -5.75
N SER A 20 17.63 9.96 -6.93
CA SER A 20 19.04 9.63 -7.14
C SER A 20 19.89 10.82 -7.61
N GLY A 21 19.27 11.97 -7.88
CA GLY A 21 19.94 13.16 -8.40
C GLY A 21 20.93 13.84 -7.44
N PRO A 22 21.80 14.74 -7.93
CA PRO A 22 22.85 15.39 -7.12
C PRO A 22 22.34 16.14 -5.89
N ARG A 23 21.09 16.62 -5.93
CA ARG A 23 20.44 17.31 -4.80
C ARG A 23 20.20 16.40 -3.59
N PHE A 24 20.05 15.10 -3.81
CA PHE A 24 19.80 14.13 -2.74
C PHE A 24 21.10 13.54 -2.17
N GLN A 25 22.22 13.67 -2.86
CA GLN A 25 23.51 13.13 -2.43
C GLN A 25 23.95 13.61 -1.04
N PRO A 26 23.86 14.92 -0.69
CA PRO A 26 24.21 15.36 0.66
C PRO A 26 23.32 14.73 1.74
N PHE A 27 22.02 14.61 1.46
CA PHE A 27 21.06 14.00 2.38
C PHE A 27 21.32 12.50 2.55
N MET A 28 21.58 11.79 1.46
CA MET A 28 21.94 10.38 1.47
C MET A 28 23.21 10.14 2.31
N GLN A 29 24.25 10.96 2.12
CA GLN A 29 25.46 10.88 2.93
C GLN A 29 25.20 11.17 4.42
N GLU A 30 24.42 12.20 4.72
CA GLU A 30 24.08 12.59 6.09
C GLU A 30 23.31 11.49 6.83
N GLN A 31 22.37 10.83 6.14
CA GLN A 31 21.54 9.77 6.71
C GLN A 31 22.15 8.36 6.57
N GLY A 32 23.32 8.23 5.92
CA GLY A 32 23.96 6.93 5.68
C GLY A 32 23.17 6.03 4.72
N LEU A 33 22.57 6.62 3.68
CA LEU A 33 21.76 5.91 2.68
C LEU A 33 22.58 5.67 1.40
N ASP A 34 22.59 4.44 0.92
CA ASP A 34 23.39 3.99 -0.22
C ASP A 34 22.71 4.20 -1.57
N ASP A 35 21.38 4.05 -1.60
CA ASP A 35 20.60 4.06 -2.83
C ASP A 35 19.24 4.76 -2.65
N GLU A 36 18.62 5.09 -3.78
CA GLU A 36 17.30 5.75 -3.81
C GLU A 36 16.21 4.91 -3.12
N ARG A 37 16.30 3.57 -3.15
CA ARG A 37 15.35 2.71 -2.45
C ARG A 37 15.42 2.95 -0.94
N GLN A 38 16.60 3.12 -0.36
CA GLN A 38 16.76 3.47 1.05
C GLN A 38 16.20 4.87 1.38
N VAL A 39 16.23 5.82 0.44
CA VAL A 39 15.56 7.12 0.60
C VAL A 39 14.03 6.96 0.64
N LYS A 40 13.45 6.17 -0.27
CA LYS A 40 12.03 5.81 -0.26
C LYS A 40 11.63 5.15 1.06
N GLN A 41 12.47 4.24 1.56
CA GLN A 41 12.24 3.56 2.83
C GLN A 41 12.31 4.50 4.03
N TYR A 42 13.31 5.37 4.06
CA TYR A 42 13.46 6.39 5.09
C TYR A 42 12.23 7.30 5.18
N TYR A 43 11.75 7.78 4.03
CA TYR A 43 10.57 8.65 3.96
C TYR A 43 9.31 7.94 4.46
N ALA A 44 9.06 6.73 3.98
CA ALA A 44 7.89 5.94 4.37
C ALA A 44 7.88 5.67 5.89
N ARG A 45 9.01 5.20 6.45
CA ARG A 45 9.13 4.93 7.90
C ARG A 45 8.90 6.19 8.72
N ARG A 46 9.49 7.31 8.31
CA ARG A 46 9.34 8.60 9.03
C ARG A 46 7.89 9.07 9.07
N ILE A 47 7.10 8.86 8.01
CA ILE A 47 5.68 9.21 8.02
C ILE A 47 4.88 8.27 8.91
N MET A 48 5.12 6.95 8.81
CA MET A 48 4.45 5.97 9.67
C MET A 48 4.71 6.25 11.16
N ASP A 49 5.95 6.58 11.53
CA ASP A 49 6.29 6.95 12.92
C ASP A 49 5.51 8.17 13.41
N ARG A 50 5.26 9.16 12.54
CA ARG A 50 4.48 10.35 12.90
C ARG A 50 3.00 10.03 13.06
N VAL A 51 2.45 9.19 12.20
CA VAL A 51 1.05 8.72 12.27
C VAL A 51 0.83 7.94 13.57
N LYS A 52 1.76 7.04 13.89
CA LYS A 52 1.74 6.28 15.14
C LYS A 52 1.88 7.18 16.37
N ALA A 53 2.80 8.15 16.35
CA ALA A 53 2.95 9.12 17.43
C ALA A 53 1.70 10.00 17.62
N PHE A 54 0.91 10.18 16.56
CA PHE A 54 -0.38 10.87 16.61
C PHE A 54 -1.50 10.00 17.21
N GLY A 55 -1.26 8.69 17.42
CA GLY A 55 -2.25 7.74 17.95
C GLY A 55 -3.13 7.10 16.86
N SER A 56 -2.76 7.25 15.59
CA SER A 56 -3.44 6.64 14.46
C SER A 56 -2.66 5.45 13.90
N LYS A 57 -3.37 4.57 13.20
CA LYS A 57 -2.83 3.44 12.46
C LYS A 57 -2.69 3.79 10.98
N SER A 58 -1.80 3.08 10.30
CA SER A 58 -1.54 3.31 8.88
C SER A 58 -2.35 2.37 8.00
N MET A 59 -2.92 2.91 6.93
CA MET A 59 -3.31 2.14 5.74
C MET A 59 -2.39 2.54 4.58
N ILE A 60 -1.96 1.58 3.78
CA ILE A 60 -1.07 1.82 2.64
C ILE A 60 -1.50 1.02 1.43
N TRP A 61 -1.13 1.48 0.23
CA TRP A 61 -1.15 0.60 -0.93
C TRP A 61 -0.12 -0.52 -0.78
N GLY A 62 -0.38 -1.69 -1.36
CA GLY A 62 0.47 -2.88 -1.32
C GLY A 62 1.83 -2.77 -2.03
N SER A 63 2.45 -1.60 -2.08
CA SER A 63 3.69 -1.35 -2.82
C SER A 63 4.63 -0.39 -2.11
N ILE A 64 5.44 -0.93 -1.19
CA ILE A 64 6.66 -0.22 -0.80
C ILE A 64 7.78 -1.25 -0.59
N ASP A 65 8.62 -1.39 -1.61
CA ASP A 65 9.67 -2.41 -1.62
C ASP A 65 10.68 -2.21 -0.47
N GLY A 66 10.77 -3.24 0.38
CA GLY A 66 11.72 -3.32 1.49
C GLY A 66 11.43 -2.41 2.69
N VAL A 67 10.29 -1.71 2.74
CA VAL A 67 9.90 -0.96 3.94
C VAL A 67 9.41 -1.89 5.05
N GLN A 68 9.93 -1.66 6.26
CA GLN A 68 9.38 -2.26 7.46
C GLN A 68 8.14 -1.47 7.92
N VAL A 69 6.98 -2.10 7.77
CA VAL A 69 5.69 -1.58 8.21
C VAL A 69 5.34 -2.08 9.62
N ASP A 70 4.50 -1.32 10.33
CA ASP A 70 4.03 -1.71 11.67
C ASP A 70 3.07 -2.91 11.60
N ASP A 71 3.05 -3.75 12.64
CA ASP A 71 2.28 -5.01 12.65
C ASP A 71 0.75 -4.80 12.55
N ASP A 72 0.26 -3.62 12.94
CA ASP A 72 -1.15 -3.23 12.85
C ASP A 72 -1.48 -2.40 11.60
N THR A 73 -0.55 -2.34 10.63
CA THR A 73 -0.78 -1.72 9.32
C THR A 73 -1.79 -2.53 8.52
N VAL A 74 -2.74 -1.84 7.89
CA VAL A 74 -3.66 -2.44 6.90
C VAL A 74 -3.12 -2.18 5.50
N VAL A 75 -3.09 -3.22 4.67
CA VAL A 75 -2.64 -3.13 3.28
C VAL A 75 -3.83 -3.14 2.34
N VAL A 76 -3.90 -2.15 1.45
CA VAL A 76 -4.89 -2.07 0.39
C VAL A 76 -4.31 -2.68 -0.88
N SER A 77 -4.92 -3.78 -1.32
CA SER A 77 -4.49 -4.60 -2.45
C SER A 77 -5.17 -4.17 -3.75
N MET A 78 -4.37 -4.01 -4.80
CA MET A 78 -4.84 -3.83 -6.19
C MET A 78 -4.72 -5.13 -7.02
N GLY A 79 -4.53 -6.29 -6.38
CA GLY A 79 -4.66 -7.63 -7.01
C GLY A 79 -3.38 -8.21 -7.61
N SER A 80 -2.46 -7.39 -8.11
CA SER A 80 -1.23 -7.87 -8.77
C SER A 80 0.01 -7.96 -7.88
N ARG A 81 -0.05 -7.41 -6.65
CA ARG A 81 1.11 -7.29 -5.76
C ARG A 81 0.99 -8.23 -4.55
N PRO A 82 2.09 -8.85 -4.09
CA PRO A 82 2.07 -9.80 -2.98
C PRO A 82 1.61 -9.11 -1.69
N LEU A 83 0.66 -9.74 -1.01
CA LEU A 83 0.09 -9.26 0.26
C LEU A 83 1.03 -9.45 1.46
N SER A 84 2.08 -10.22 1.27
CA SER A 84 3.13 -10.45 2.24
C SER A 84 4.26 -9.46 2.03
N VAL A 85 4.45 -8.52 2.95
CA VAL A 85 5.65 -7.67 2.99
C VAL A 85 6.67 -8.35 3.91
N ASN A 86 7.84 -8.71 3.37
CA ASN A 86 8.93 -9.36 4.12
C ASN A 86 8.50 -10.62 4.92
N GLY A 87 7.60 -11.44 4.36
CA GLY A 87 7.11 -12.66 5.01
C GLY A 87 6.14 -12.44 6.18
N LYS A 88 5.80 -11.18 6.50
CA LYS A 88 4.74 -10.85 7.46
C LYS A 88 3.38 -10.85 6.76
N ARG A 89 2.35 -11.24 7.51
CA ARG A 89 0.95 -11.27 7.09
C ARG A 89 0.22 -10.08 7.73
N PHE A 90 -0.41 -9.24 6.92
CA PHE A 90 -1.12 -8.03 7.36
C PHE A 90 -2.63 -8.16 7.16
N GLN A 91 -3.41 -7.33 7.85
CA GLN A 91 -4.84 -7.18 7.52
C GLN A 91 -4.99 -6.52 6.15
N LEU A 92 -6.00 -6.94 5.39
CA LEU A 92 -6.13 -6.62 3.97
C LEU A 92 -7.49 -6.04 3.62
N VAL A 93 -7.47 -4.98 2.83
CA VAL A 93 -8.61 -4.46 2.10
C VAL A 93 -8.35 -4.68 0.62
N ASP A 94 -9.29 -5.27 -0.12
CA ASP A 94 -9.12 -5.54 -1.55
C ASP A 94 -9.89 -4.52 -2.41
N THR A 95 -9.22 -3.93 -3.39
CA THR A 95 -9.84 -3.06 -4.42
C THR A 95 -9.67 -3.61 -5.84
N SER A 96 -9.00 -4.75 -6.01
CA SER A 96 -8.54 -5.28 -7.31
C SER A 96 -9.65 -5.48 -8.33
N CYS A 97 -10.81 -5.95 -7.87
CA CYS A 97 -11.96 -6.20 -8.73
C CYS A 97 -12.83 -4.96 -8.97
N TRP A 98 -12.69 -3.90 -8.17
CA TRP A 98 -13.67 -2.83 -8.11
C TRP A 98 -13.08 -1.47 -8.47
N ASN A 99 -12.27 -1.45 -9.54
CA ASN A 99 -11.87 -0.20 -10.18
C ASN A 99 -12.97 0.29 -11.13
N LEU A 100 -13.80 1.22 -10.67
CA LEU A 100 -14.91 1.81 -11.42
C LEU A 100 -14.43 2.82 -12.49
N SER A 101 -13.15 3.19 -12.50
CA SER A 101 -12.58 4.00 -13.58
C SER A 101 -12.35 3.19 -14.86
N ASP A 102 -12.29 1.86 -14.77
CA ASP A 102 -12.17 0.96 -15.92
C ASP A 102 -13.55 0.71 -16.54
N ILE A 103 -14.00 1.65 -17.38
CA ILE A 103 -15.34 1.62 -17.96
C ILE A 103 -15.45 0.51 -19.03
N HIS A 104 -16.38 -0.43 -18.82
CA HIS A 104 -16.71 -1.49 -19.78
C HIS A 104 -18.09 -1.31 -20.42
N TYR A 105 -18.17 -1.43 -21.75
CA TYR A 105 -19.38 -1.15 -22.53
C TYR A 105 -20.52 -2.21 -22.41
N GLU A 106 -20.26 -3.42 -21.90
CA GLU A 106 -21.22 -4.54 -21.93
C GLU A 106 -21.70 -5.08 -20.55
N GLY A 107 -21.88 -4.20 -19.57
CA GLY A 107 -22.54 -4.57 -18.30
C GLY A 107 -21.59 -4.69 -17.12
N ASP A 108 -20.97 -3.55 -16.80
CA ASP A 108 -19.93 -3.34 -15.80
C ASP A 108 -20.23 -3.92 -14.41
N TRP A 109 -21.47 -3.73 -13.92
CA TRP A 109 -21.85 -4.12 -12.57
C TRP A 109 -21.84 -5.63 -12.31
N ARG A 110 -22.07 -6.46 -13.34
CA ARG A 110 -22.13 -7.92 -13.16
C ARG A 110 -20.74 -8.48 -12.86
N THR A 111 -19.73 -7.98 -13.56
CA THR A 111 -18.31 -8.32 -13.34
C THR A 111 -17.92 -8.03 -11.90
N TYR A 112 -18.28 -6.84 -11.39
CA TYR A 112 -18.05 -6.44 -10.01
C TYR A 112 -18.81 -7.31 -8.99
N TYR A 113 -20.07 -7.65 -9.28
CA TYR A 113 -20.91 -8.45 -8.39
C TYR A 113 -20.44 -9.91 -8.31
N THR A 114 -19.96 -10.48 -9.42
CA THR A 114 -19.48 -11.87 -9.46
C THR A 114 -18.02 -12.03 -9.08
N CYS A 115 -17.30 -10.95 -8.74
CA CYS A 115 -15.92 -11.07 -8.28
C CYS A 115 -15.86 -11.85 -6.96
N GLY A 116 -15.19 -13.00 -7.00
CA GLY A 116 -14.87 -13.79 -5.82
C GLY A 116 -13.65 -13.23 -5.11
N VAL A 117 -13.87 -12.32 -4.15
CA VAL A 117 -12.84 -11.71 -3.29
C VAL A 117 -11.94 -12.75 -2.59
N LEU A 118 -12.41 -13.99 -2.47
CA LEU A 118 -11.74 -15.08 -1.77
C LEU A 118 -10.71 -15.86 -2.61
N VAL A 119 -10.50 -15.58 -3.90
CA VAL A 119 -9.75 -16.51 -4.78
C VAL A 119 -8.50 -15.93 -5.45
N SER A 120 -8.22 -14.62 -5.45
CA SER A 120 -7.20 -14.11 -6.38
C SER A 120 -6.18 -13.11 -5.83
N SER A 121 -5.87 -13.11 -4.54
CA SER A 121 -4.67 -12.43 -4.10
C SER A 121 -3.44 -13.35 -4.24
N ALA A 122 -2.99 -13.51 -5.48
CA ALA A 122 -1.72 -14.15 -5.86
C ALA A 122 -1.49 -15.59 -5.37
N GLY A 123 -2.55 -16.40 -5.20
CA GLY A 123 -2.43 -17.81 -4.77
C GLY A 123 -2.00 -18.00 -3.30
N GLN A 124 -2.07 -16.95 -2.48
CA GLN A 124 -1.81 -17.03 -1.05
C GLN A 124 -3.11 -17.21 -0.26
N ASN A 125 -3.08 -18.05 0.79
CA ASN A 125 -4.19 -18.16 1.72
C ASN A 125 -4.33 -16.85 2.51
N THR A 126 -5.42 -16.11 2.29
CA THR A 126 -5.78 -14.87 2.99
C THR A 126 -6.86 -15.04 4.05
N GLU A 127 -7.26 -16.28 4.34
CA GLU A 127 -8.22 -16.61 5.37
C GLU A 127 -7.78 -16.02 6.71
N GLY A 128 -8.66 -15.22 7.32
CA GLY A 128 -8.42 -14.48 8.56
C GLY A 128 -7.66 -13.16 8.42
N LEU A 129 -7.18 -12.79 7.22
CA LEU A 129 -6.50 -11.50 6.95
C LEU A 129 -7.37 -10.50 6.19
N LEU A 130 -8.21 -10.99 5.28
CA LEU A 130 -9.13 -10.16 4.52
C LEU A 130 -10.20 -9.59 5.46
N ILE A 131 -10.21 -8.27 5.63
CA ILE A 131 -11.16 -7.56 6.50
C ILE A 131 -12.27 -6.86 5.70
N GLY A 132 -12.15 -6.78 4.38
CA GLY A 132 -13.16 -6.17 3.52
C GLY A 132 -12.59 -5.74 2.17
N GLY A 133 -13.25 -4.77 1.55
CA GLY A 133 -12.81 -4.22 0.29
C GLY A 133 -13.46 -2.88 -0.05
N GLU A 134 -12.92 -2.23 -1.08
CA GLU A 134 -13.27 -0.87 -1.49
C GLU A 134 -13.53 -0.81 -2.98
N THR A 135 -14.48 0.03 -3.39
CA THR A 135 -14.67 0.42 -4.79
C THR A 135 -13.88 1.70 -5.03
N ALA A 136 -12.97 1.70 -6.00
CA ALA A 136 -12.17 2.86 -6.35
C ALA A 136 -12.75 3.56 -7.60
N LEU A 137 -12.84 4.89 -7.55
CA LEU A 137 -13.08 5.74 -8.72
C LEU A 137 -12.00 6.82 -8.70
N TRP A 138 -10.97 6.60 -9.51
CA TRP A 138 -9.80 7.46 -9.72
C TRP A 138 -10.09 8.62 -10.65
#